data_AF-A0AAN0KF89-F1
#
_entry.id   AF-A0AAN0KF89-F1
#
_cell.length_a   1.000
_cell.length_b   1.000
_cell.length_c   1.000
_cell.angle_alpha   90.00
_cell.angle_beta   90.00
_cell.angle_gamma   90.00
#
_symmetry.space_group_name_H-M   'P 1'
#
loop_
_entity.id
_entity.type
_entity.pdbx_description
1 polymer ?
#
loop_
_entity_poly.entity_id
_entity_poly.type
_entity_poly.pdbx_seq_one_letter_code
_entity_poly.pdbx_strand_id
1 'polypeptide(L)'
;MDECPVDCIYEGERMLYIHPDECVDCGACEPVCPVEAIFFEDDLPEEWADFLPANAGFFEGIGSPGGAARVGPIAKDDPLIEELPPQG
;
A
#
# COMPACT_ATOMS: atom_id res chain seq x y z
N MET A 1 10.29 4.54 -3.20
CA MET A 1 9.99 3.14 -2.78
C MET A 1 11.29 2.39 -2.49
N ASP A 2 12.39 3.11 -2.26
CA ASP A 2 13.72 2.55 -2.10
C ASP A 2 14.07 2.23 -0.62
N GLU A 3 13.21 2.67 0.30
CA GLU A 3 13.43 2.51 1.75
C GLU A 3 12.89 1.19 2.29
N CYS A 4 11.97 0.51 1.58
CA CYS A 4 11.40 -0.75 2.05
C CYS A 4 12.41 -1.90 1.84
N PRO A 5 12.95 -2.52 2.90
CA PRO A 5 14.01 -3.54 2.78
C PRO A 5 13.53 -4.84 2.14
N VAL A 6 12.21 -5.07 2.13
CA VAL A 6 11.57 -6.28 1.58
C VAL A 6 10.78 -5.98 0.30
N ASP A 7 10.84 -4.74 -0.20
CA ASP A 7 10.19 -4.32 -1.47
C ASP A 7 8.68 -4.65 -1.51
N CYS A 8 7.98 -4.47 -0.39
CA CYS A 8 6.58 -4.90 -0.22
C CYS A 8 5.54 -3.79 -0.48
N ILE A 9 5.90 -2.71 -1.18
CA ILE A 9 5.01 -1.60 -1.50
C ILE A 9 4.72 -1.67 -3.00
N TYR A 10 3.48 -1.85 -3.43
CA TYR A 10 3.13 -2.12 -4.82
C TYR A 10 2.39 -0.92 -5.43
N GLU A 11 2.59 -0.68 -6.72
CA GLU A 11 1.97 0.44 -7.45
C GLU A 11 0.69 -0.02 -8.15
N GLY A 12 -0.46 0.55 -7.75
CA GLY A 12 -1.74 0.46 -8.47
C GLY A 12 -1.92 1.62 -9.45
N GLU A 13 -3.14 1.82 -9.98
CA GLU A 13 -3.38 2.94 -10.91
C GLU A 13 -3.56 4.29 -10.18
N ARG A 14 -4.02 4.26 -8.93
CA ARG A 14 -4.40 5.47 -8.18
C ARG A 14 -3.54 5.73 -6.96
N MET A 15 -3.01 4.68 -6.33
CA MET A 15 -2.14 4.80 -5.15
C MET A 15 -1.16 3.63 -5.03
N LEU A 16 -0.33 3.67 -3.98
CA LEU A 16 0.56 2.57 -3.61
C LEU A 16 -0.03 1.78 -2.44
N TYR A 17 0.24 0.47 -2.40
CA TYR A 17 -0.32 -0.48 -1.45
C TYR A 17 0.78 -1.26 -0.73
N ILE A 18 0.74 -1.34 0.60
CA ILE A 18 1.67 -2.13 1.40
C ILE A 18 1.10 -3.55 1.54
N HIS A 19 1.88 -4.56 1.16
CA HIS A 19 1.47 -5.95 1.31
C HIS A 19 1.56 -6.39 2.78
N PRO A 20 0.45 -6.77 3.43
CA PRO A 20 0.44 -7.05 4.88
C PRO A 20 1.29 -8.26 5.26
N ASP A 21 1.22 -9.36 4.49
CA ASP A 21 2.00 -10.57 4.80
C ASP A 21 3.50 -10.46 4.46
N GLU A 22 3.90 -9.47 3.65
CA GLU A 22 5.31 -9.25 3.29
C GLU A 22 5.95 -8.15 4.15
N CYS A 23 5.14 -7.25 4.72
CA CYS A 23 5.61 -6.24 5.63
C CYS A 23 6.24 -6.87 6.87
N VAL A 24 7.35 -6.30 7.32
CA VAL A 24 8.12 -6.77 8.50
C VAL A 24 8.27 -5.67 9.56
N ASP A 25 7.39 -4.67 9.53
CA ASP A 25 7.31 -3.57 10.50
C ASP A 25 8.63 -2.81 10.70
N CYS A 26 9.42 -2.66 9.63
CA CYS A 26 10.71 -1.98 9.71
C CYS A 26 10.60 -0.46 9.93
N GLY A 27 9.46 0.15 9.58
CA GLY A 27 9.20 1.58 9.73
C GLY A 27 9.98 2.53 8.81
N ALA A 28 10.81 2.03 7.91
CA ALA A 28 11.68 2.90 7.08
C ALA A 28 10.90 3.76 6.07
N CYS A 29 9.71 3.32 5.64
CA CYS A 29 8.89 4.03 4.67
C CYS A 29 8.06 5.19 5.25
N GLU A 30 7.69 5.14 6.53
CA GLU A 30 6.85 6.14 7.20
C GLU A 30 7.48 7.55 7.21
N PRO A 31 8.72 7.76 7.71
CA PRO A 31 9.27 9.11 7.89
C PRO A 31 9.69 9.78 6.59
N VAL A 32 9.72 9.05 5.48
CA VAL A 32 10.14 9.58 4.16
C VAL A 32 8.94 9.97 3.28
N CYS A 33 7.72 9.63 3.68
CA CYS A 33 6.54 9.96 2.89
C CYS A 33 6.31 11.49 2.93
N PRO A 34 6.43 12.21 1.80
CA PRO A 34 6.36 13.67 1.80
C PRO A 34 4.96 14.22 2.12
N VAL A 35 3.95 13.35 2.11
CA VAL A 35 2.54 13.68 2.35
C VAL A 35 1.97 12.92 3.55
N GLU A 36 2.83 12.27 4.35
CA GLU A 36 2.45 11.63 5.61
C GLU A 36 1.29 10.62 5.44
N ALA A 37 1.33 9.80 4.39
CA ALA A 37 0.26 8.85 4.03
C ALA A 37 0.48 7.42 4.55
N ILE A 38 1.57 7.15 5.26
CA ILE A 38 1.95 5.82 5.72
C ILE A 38 1.87 5.80 7.24
N PHE A 39 1.13 4.83 7.79
CA PHE A 39 0.92 4.66 9.22
C PHE A 39 1.16 3.20 9.61
N PHE A 40 1.61 2.97 10.84
CA PHE A 40 1.45 1.66 11.47
C PHE A 40 -0.04 1.41 11.75
N GLU A 41 -0.45 0.14 11.78
CA GLU A 41 -1.86 -0.21 11.99
C GLU A 41 -2.43 0.37 13.30
N ASP A 42 -1.62 0.37 14.36
CA ASP A 42 -1.99 0.91 15.68
C ASP A 42 -2.07 2.46 15.69
N ASP A 43 -1.44 3.14 14.73
CA ASP A 43 -1.39 4.60 14.62
C ASP A 43 -2.29 5.14 13.49
N LEU A 44 -3.02 4.26 12.78
CA LEU A 44 -3.89 4.63 11.67
C LEU A 44 -5.08 5.49 12.17
N PRO A 45 -5.27 6.72 11.64
CA PRO A 45 -6.42 7.55 12.00
C PRO A 45 -7.76 6.87 11.68
N GLU A 46 -8.74 7.01 12.57
CA GLU A 46 -10.05 6.34 12.46
C GLU A 46 -10.78 6.71 11.16
N GLU A 47 -10.63 7.96 10.70
CA GLU A 47 -11.20 8.42 9.43
C GLU A 47 -10.64 7.69 8.19
N TRP A 48 -9.51 7.03 8.31
CA TRP A 48 -8.82 6.29 7.24
C TRP A 48 -8.77 4.78 7.51
N ALA A 49 -9.53 4.28 8.48
CA ALA A 49 -9.55 2.87 8.85
C ALA A 49 -9.86 1.93 7.67
N ASP A 50 -10.66 2.37 6.70
CA ASP A 50 -11.01 1.60 5.50
C ASP A 50 -9.81 1.33 4.57
N PHE A 51 -8.72 2.09 4.69
CA PHE A 51 -7.51 1.85 3.90
C PHE A 51 -6.75 0.61 4.36
N LEU A 52 -6.89 0.18 5.62
CA LEU A 52 -6.25 -1.05 6.10
C LEU A 52 -6.73 -2.29 5.32
N PRO A 53 -8.05 -2.58 5.25
CA PRO A 53 -8.53 -3.68 4.40
C PRO A 53 -8.31 -3.43 2.91
N ALA A 54 -8.27 -2.17 2.44
CA ALA A 54 -7.98 -1.89 1.02
C ALA A 54 -6.53 -2.27 0.64
N ASN A 55 -5.56 -2.08 1.54
CA ASN A 55 -4.19 -2.55 1.34
C ASN A 55 -4.13 -4.07 1.18
N ALA A 56 -4.86 -4.82 2.01
CA ALA A 56 -4.95 -6.27 1.85
C ALA A 56 -5.72 -6.69 0.59
N GLY A 57 -6.87 -6.05 0.33
CA GLY A 57 -7.79 -6.36 -0.77
C GLY A 57 -7.17 -6.16 -2.16
N PHE A 58 -6.25 -5.21 -2.29
CA PHE A 58 -5.47 -5.01 -3.51
C PHE A 58 -4.81 -6.32 -4.00
N PHE A 59 -4.29 -7.14 -3.09
CA PHE A 59 -3.57 -8.38 -3.40
C PHE A 59 -4.48 -9.59 -3.66
N GLU A 60 -5.80 -9.45 -3.56
CA GLU A 60 -6.72 -10.52 -3.94
C GLU A 60 -6.55 -10.89 -5.42
N GLY A 61 -6.27 -12.18 -5.66
CA GLY A 61 -5.96 -12.74 -6.98
C GLY A 61 -4.50 -12.60 -7.42
N ILE A 62 -3.70 -11.80 -6.71
CA ILE A 62 -2.25 -11.62 -6.94
C ILE A 62 -1.44 -12.51 -5.98
N GLY A 63 -1.89 -12.62 -4.72
CA GLY A 63 -1.15 -13.31 -3.66
C GLY A 63 0.04 -12.49 -3.17
N SER A 64 1.13 -13.16 -2.78
CA SER A 64 2.38 -12.56 -2.30
C SER A 64 3.51 -12.74 -3.33
N PRO A 65 3.79 -11.73 -4.17
CA PRO A 65 4.79 -11.80 -5.23
C PRO A 65 6.26 -11.74 -4.74
N GLY A 66 6.47 -11.26 -3.51
CA GLY A 66 7.79 -11.18 -2.87
C GLY A 66 8.72 -10.13 -3.47
N GLY A 67 8.19 -8.99 -3.92
CA GLY A 67 8.95 -7.83 -4.37
C GLY A 67 8.28 -7.08 -5.53
N ALA A 68 7.82 -5.87 -5.25
CA ALA A 68 7.13 -5.00 -6.19
C ALA A 68 7.97 -4.59 -7.40
N ALA A 69 9.28 -4.40 -7.26
CA ALA A 69 10.16 -4.08 -8.39
C ALA A 69 10.19 -5.18 -9.47
N ARG A 70 9.88 -6.44 -9.10
CA ARG A 70 9.78 -7.55 -10.07
C ARG A 70 8.44 -7.60 -10.79
N VAL A 71 7.39 -7.12 -10.14
CA VAL A 71 6.02 -7.12 -10.67
C VAL A 71 5.79 -5.89 -11.55
N GLY A 72 6.30 -4.74 -11.13
CA GLY A 72 6.00 -3.44 -11.73
C GLY A 72 4.58 -2.96 -11.41
N PRO A 73 4.13 -1.89 -12.07
CA PRO A 73 2.78 -1.35 -11.89
C PRO A 73 1.70 -2.37 -12.25
N ILE A 74 0.64 -2.41 -11.45
CA ILE A 74 -0.48 -3.31 -11.61
C ILE A 74 -1.69 -2.47 -12.03
N ALA A 75 -2.31 -2.82 -13.17
CA ALA A 75 -3.47 -2.13 -13.71
C ALA A 75 -4.76 -2.54 -12.96
N LYS A 76 -4.80 -2.23 -11.66
CA LYS A 76 -5.88 -2.51 -10.71
C LYS A 76 -5.72 -1.55 -9.53
N ASP A 77 -6.82 -1.23 -8.86
CA ASP A 77 -6.84 -0.72 -7.50
C ASP A 77 -7.79 -1.56 -6.64
N ASP A 78 -7.77 -1.36 -5.33
CA ASP A 78 -8.83 -1.90 -4.47
C ASP A 78 -10.19 -1.21 -4.77
N PRO A 79 -11.34 -1.91 -4.71
CA PRO A 79 -12.65 -1.32 -4.99
C PRO A 79 -12.96 -0.04 -4.23
N LEU A 80 -12.47 0.11 -2.98
CA LEU A 80 -12.60 1.36 -2.23
C LEU A 80 -12.02 2.54 -3.02
N ILE A 81 -10.84 2.36 -3.60
CA ILE A 81 -10.07 3.41 -4.28
C ILE A 81 -10.62 3.71 -5.67
N GLU A 82 -11.14 2.69 -6.36
CA GLU A 82 -11.84 2.85 -7.63
C GLU A 82 -13.09 3.76 -7.49
N GLU A 83 -13.79 3.66 -6.36
CA GLU A 83 -15.00 4.45 -6.07
C GLU A 83 -14.70 5.89 -5.60
N LEU A 84 -13.48 6.16 -5.11
CA LEU A 84 -13.11 7.50 -4.65
C LEU A 84 -12.98 8.49 -5.82
N PRO A 85 -13.48 9.74 -5.65
CA PRO A 85 -13.28 10.80 -6.63
C PRO A 85 -11.80 10.96 -7.02
N PRO A 86 -11.49 11.20 -8.30
CA PRO A 86 -10.13 11.52 -8.73
C PRO A 86 -9.56 12.68 -7.91
N GLN A 87 -8.38 12.47 -7.32
CA GLN A 87 -7.59 13.54 -6.74
C GLN A 87 -6.73 14.16 -7.85
N GLY A 88 -6.77 15.48 -7.98
CA GLY A 88 -6.19 16.23 -9.10
C GLY A 88 -4.72 16.55 -8.97
#